data_AF-A0A2A9E3N7-F1
#
_entry.id   AF-A0A2A9E3N7-F1
#
_cell.length_a   1.000
_cell.length_b   1.000
_cell.length_c   1.000
_cell.angle_alpha   90.00
_cell.angle_beta   90.00
_cell.angle_gamma   90.00
#
_symmetry.space_group_name_H-M   'P 1'
#
loop_
_entity.id
_entity.type
_entity.pdbx_description
1 polymer ?
#
loop_
_entity_poly.entity_id
_entity_poly.type
_entity_poly.pdbx_seq_one_letter_code
_entity_poly.pdbx_strand_id
1 'polypeptide(L)'
;MSEPQPALISEADTVLCRQVPSALLDEACGIMSTAFTPSPRDAGRLSTLHAVDPYEAHRRYTEELELESAGTWGIEVGLASSLHLPAYEDSCLPGMPADHASVVFTAHTKGQQAQRARKLRDAALSQGPLFTP
;
A
#
# COMPACT_ATOMS: atom_id res chain seq x y z
N MET A 1 -3.17 8.04 -30.11
CA MET A 1 -2.21 8.13 -28.99
C MET A 1 -2.62 7.03 -28.02
N SER A 2 -1.73 6.08 -27.72
CA SER A 2 -2.04 5.03 -26.75
C SER A 2 -2.14 5.65 -25.36
N GLU A 3 -3.14 5.26 -24.59
CA GLU A 3 -3.25 5.69 -23.19
C GLU A 3 -2.05 5.17 -22.39
N PRO A 4 -1.52 5.96 -21.43
CA PRO A 4 -0.47 5.47 -20.53
C PRO A 4 -0.97 4.26 -19.76
N GLN A 5 -0.18 3.19 -19.74
CA GLN A 5 -0.54 1.94 -19.08
C GLN A 5 0.33 1.71 -17.84
N PRO A 6 -0.28 1.37 -16.69
CA PRO A 6 0.46 0.96 -15.51
C PRO A 6 1.41 -0.21 -15.80
N ALA A 7 2.64 -0.13 -15.31
CA ALA A 7 3.65 -1.18 -15.47
C ALA A 7 3.55 -2.18 -14.32
N LEU A 8 3.61 -3.48 -14.62
CA LEU A 8 3.63 -4.52 -13.58
C LEU A 8 4.97 -4.48 -12.82
N ILE A 9 4.92 -4.51 -11.50
CA ILE A 9 6.10 -4.67 -10.65
C ILE A 9 6.27 -6.17 -10.35
N SER A 10 7.29 -6.79 -10.95
CA SER A 10 7.52 -8.25 -10.87
C SER A 10 8.59 -8.68 -9.87
N GLU A 11 9.47 -7.78 -9.47
CA GLU A 11 10.62 -8.09 -8.61
C GLU A 11 10.15 -8.44 -7.20
N ALA A 12 10.34 -9.70 -6.79
CA ALA A 12 9.77 -10.24 -5.56
C ALA A 12 10.32 -9.56 -4.29
N ASP A 13 11.59 -9.15 -4.34
CA ASP A 13 12.31 -8.51 -3.22
C ASP A 13 11.95 -7.01 -3.10
N THR A 14 11.15 -6.46 -4.02
CA THR A 14 10.70 -5.08 -3.94
C THR A 14 9.72 -4.91 -2.79
N VAL A 15 9.96 -3.87 -1.97
CA VAL A 15 9.08 -3.43 -0.89
C VAL A 15 8.40 -2.14 -1.30
N LEU A 16 7.06 -2.13 -1.26
CA LEU A 16 6.25 -0.93 -1.48
C LEU A 16 5.96 -0.24 -0.16
N CYS A 17 5.98 1.09 -0.16
CA CYS A 17 5.67 1.91 1.00
C CYS A 17 4.16 2.15 1.11
N ARG A 18 3.55 1.65 2.18
CA ARG A 18 2.15 1.91 2.55
C ARG A 18 2.09 2.85 3.75
N GLN A 19 1.46 4.00 3.56
CA GLN A 19 1.10 4.86 4.69
C GLN A 19 -0.06 4.23 5.47
N VAL A 20 0.07 4.17 6.79
CA VAL A 20 -0.99 3.68 7.68
C VAL A 20 -1.58 4.88 8.42
N PRO A 21 -2.82 5.30 8.11
CA PRO A 21 -3.47 6.38 8.83
C PRO A 21 -3.57 6.10 10.33
N SER A 22 -3.35 7.12 11.17
CA SER A 22 -3.41 6.99 12.65
C SER A 22 -4.76 6.43 13.14
N ALA A 23 -5.85 6.77 12.45
CA ALA A 23 -7.19 6.26 12.74
C ALA A 23 -7.36 4.73 12.55
N LEU A 24 -6.39 4.07 11.91
CA LEU A 24 -6.40 2.62 11.68
C LEU A 24 -5.41 1.88 12.60
N LEU A 25 -5.01 2.51 13.69
CA LEU A 25 -4.39 1.85 14.83
C LEU A 25 -5.46 1.32 15.79
N ASP A 26 -5.25 0.11 16.28
CA ASP A 26 -5.97 -0.53 17.35
C ASP A 26 -5.07 -0.55 18.59
N GLU A 27 -5.54 0.08 19.68
CA GLU A 27 -4.82 0.18 20.96
C GLU A 27 -4.45 -1.20 21.54
N ALA A 28 -5.19 -2.27 21.20
CA ALA A 28 -4.96 -3.62 21.72
C ALA A 28 -4.10 -4.51 20.83
N CYS A 29 -4.13 -4.33 19.51
CA CYS A 29 -3.58 -5.29 18.54
C CYS A 29 -2.59 -4.70 17.51
N GLY A 30 -2.30 -3.40 17.57
CA GLY A 30 -1.45 -2.72 16.57
C GLY A 30 -2.25 -2.25 15.36
N ILE A 31 -1.82 -2.52 14.13
CA ILE A 31 -2.51 -1.99 12.94
C ILE A 31 -3.78 -2.78 12.61
N MET A 32 -4.86 -2.09 12.26
CA MET A 32 -6.07 -2.72 11.74
C MET A 32 -5.85 -3.23 10.31
N SER A 33 -6.40 -4.40 9.96
CA SER A 33 -6.28 -4.94 8.59
C SER A 33 -6.94 -4.06 7.51
N THR A 34 -7.83 -3.15 7.92
CA THR A 34 -8.41 -2.12 7.06
C THR A 34 -7.36 -1.15 6.53
N ALA A 35 -6.21 -0.98 7.18
CA ALA A 35 -5.09 -0.18 6.66
C ALA A 35 -4.46 -0.80 5.40
N PHE A 36 -4.62 -2.11 5.21
CA PHE A 36 -4.15 -2.90 4.07
C PHE A 36 -5.29 -3.36 3.16
N THR A 37 -6.50 -2.80 3.35
CA THR A 37 -7.66 -3.06 2.51
C THR A 37 -7.98 -1.79 1.72
N PRO A 38 -8.17 -1.86 0.39
CA PRO A 38 -8.66 -0.71 -0.36
C PRO A 38 -10.00 -0.22 0.19
N SER A 39 -10.15 1.08 0.33
CA SER A 39 -11.45 1.68 0.64
C SER A 39 -12.37 1.62 -0.58
N PRO A 40 -13.69 1.84 -0.40
CA PRO A 40 -14.62 1.95 -1.54
C PRO A 40 -14.21 3.03 -2.55
N ARG A 41 -13.49 4.08 -2.11
CA ARG A 41 -13.02 5.18 -2.98
C ARG A 41 -11.85 4.77 -3.85
N ASP A 42 -11.10 3.75 -3.43
CA ASP A 42 -9.89 3.33 -4.13
C ASP A 42 -10.18 2.30 -5.24
N ALA A 43 -11.47 2.05 -5.54
CA ALA A 43 -11.91 1.15 -6.60
C ALA A 43 -11.21 -0.24 -6.58
N GLY A 44 -10.92 -0.74 -5.38
CA GLY A 44 -10.23 -2.03 -5.19
C GLY A 44 -8.71 -1.99 -5.45
N ARG A 45 -8.08 -0.81 -5.39
CA ARG A 45 -6.63 -0.63 -5.53
C ARG A 45 -6.07 -0.04 -4.24
N LEU A 46 -5.17 -0.74 -3.58
CA LEU A 46 -4.52 -0.22 -2.37
C LEU A 46 -3.36 0.69 -2.79
N SER A 47 -3.46 1.98 -2.49
CA SER A 47 -2.41 2.96 -2.81
C SER A 47 -1.15 2.71 -1.96
N THR A 48 -0.02 2.75 -2.65
CA THR A 48 1.34 2.56 -2.14
C THR A 48 2.31 3.44 -2.93
N LEU A 49 3.57 3.49 -2.51
CA LEU A 49 4.65 4.14 -3.26
C LEU A 49 5.76 3.12 -3.56
N HIS A 50 6.38 3.26 -4.72
CA HIS A 50 7.50 2.44 -5.21
C HIS A 50 8.78 3.27 -5.29
N ALA A 51 9.92 2.68 -4.89
CA ALA A 51 11.24 3.31 -4.98
C ALA A 51 11.36 4.69 -4.29
N VAL A 52 10.68 4.86 -3.15
CA VAL A 52 10.75 6.06 -2.31
C VAL A 52 11.32 5.72 -0.93
N ASP A 53 12.05 6.66 -0.35
CA ASP A 53 12.51 6.53 1.03
C ASP A 53 11.30 6.56 2.00
N PRO A 54 11.23 5.66 3.00
CA PRO A 54 10.09 5.59 3.93
C PRO A 54 9.84 6.86 4.75
N TYR A 55 10.88 7.63 5.10
CA TYR A 55 10.74 8.91 5.78
C TYR A 55 10.18 9.96 4.81
N GLU A 56 10.68 10.04 3.58
CA GLU A 56 10.12 10.96 2.58
C GLU A 56 8.67 10.62 2.24
N ALA A 57 8.32 9.33 2.13
CA ALA A 57 6.95 8.88 1.94
C ALA A 57 6.04 9.36 3.07
N HIS A 58 6.50 9.28 4.32
CA HIS A 58 5.77 9.77 5.49
C HIS A 58 5.65 11.29 5.45
N ARG A 59 6.77 11.99 5.26
CA ARG A 59 6.86 13.46 5.22
C ARG A 59 5.87 14.04 4.21
N ARG A 60 5.84 13.52 2.97
CA ARG A 60 4.87 13.98 1.95
C ARG A 60 3.43 13.75 2.38
N TYR A 61 3.14 12.59 2.95
CA TYR A 61 1.79 12.27 3.41
C TYR A 61 1.32 13.18 4.55
N THR A 62 2.21 13.50 5.50
CA THR A 62 1.85 14.32 6.67
C THR A 62 1.94 15.82 6.42
N GLU A 63 2.94 16.27 5.68
CA GLU A 63 3.22 17.71 5.46
C GLU A 63 2.55 18.24 4.21
N GLU A 64 2.54 17.48 3.10
CA GLU A 64 2.02 17.97 1.81
C GLU A 64 0.54 17.65 1.62
N LEU A 65 0.10 16.48 2.11
CA LEU A 65 -1.32 16.08 2.08
C LEU A 65 -2.08 16.44 3.37
N GLU A 66 -1.37 16.90 4.40
CA GLU A 66 -1.94 17.27 5.72
C GLU A 66 -2.75 16.14 6.37
N LEU A 67 -2.31 14.88 6.18
CA LEU A 67 -2.96 13.68 6.72
C LEU A 67 -2.19 13.09 7.90
N GLU A 68 -2.90 12.55 8.89
CA GLU A 68 -2.27 11.86 10.01
C GLU A 68 -1.82 10.44 9.64
N SER A 69 -0.57 10.10 9.96
CA SER A 69 0.02 8.78 9.72
C SER A 69 0.62 8.21 11.01
N ALA A 70 0.44 6.91 11.20
CA ALA A 70 1.10 6.10 12.21
C ALA A 70 2.49 5.60 11.76
N GLY A 71 2.94 5.99 10.57
CA GLY A 71 4.20 5.58 9.98
C GLY A 71 4.06 4.90 8.61
N THR A 72 5.21 4.58 8.03
CA THR A 72 5.33 3.90 6.75
C THR A 72 5.57 2.41 6.97
N TRP A 73 4.78 1.57 6.30
CA TRP A 73 4.84 0.11 6.42
C TRP A 73 5.15 -0.55 5.08
N GLY A 74 5.84 -1.67 5.11
CA GLY A 74 6.25 -2.40 3.92
C GLY A 74 5.20 -3.37 3.41
N ILE A 75 5.03 -3.42 2.09
CA ILE A 75 4.36 -4.52 1.39
C ILE A 75 5.36 -5.14 0.40
N GLU A 76 5.81 -6.36 0.69
CA GLU A 76 6.62 -7.13 -0.25
C GLU A 76 5.82 -7.54 -1.48
N VAL A 77 6.35 -7.24 -2.66
CA VAL A 77 5.76 -7.61 -3.96
C VAL A 77 5.68 -9.12 -4.10
N GLY A 78 6.69 -9.87 -3.63
CA GLY A 78 6.67 -11.33 -3.63
C GLY A 78 5.50 -11.91 -2.83
N LEU A 79 5.24 -11.36 -1.63
CA LEU A 79 4.09 -11.75 -0.82
C LEU A 79 2.77 -11.38 -1.51
N ALA A 80 2.62 -10.14 -2.00
CA ALA A 80 1.40 -9.71 -2.68
C ALA A 80 1.10 -10.59 -3.91
N SER A 81 2.12 -10.90 -4.70
CA SER A 81 2.04 -11.80 -5.85
C SER A 81 1.59 -13.21 -5.45
N SER A 82 2.14 -13.77 -4.37
CA SER A 82 1.73 -15.08 -3.83
C SER A 82 0.26 -15.13 -3.38
N LEU A 83 -0.32 -13.96 -3.06
CA LEU A 83 -1.73 -13.79 -2.69
C LEU A 83 -2.62 -13.48 -3.90
N HIS A 84 -2.07 -13.48 -5.11
CA HIS A 84 -2.73 -13.06 -6.35
C HIS A 84 -3.20 -11.60 -6.27
N LEU A 85 -2.37 -10.72 -5.72
CA LEU A 85 -2.56 -9.28 -5.65
C LEU A 85 -1.44 -8.59 -6.45
N PRO A 86 -1.61 -8.41 -7.77
CA PRO A 86 -0.57 -7.80 -8.59
C PRO A 86 -0.35 -6.34 -8.20
N ALA A 87 0.91 -5.93 -8.14
CA ALA A 87 1.31 -4.55 -7.92
C ALA A 87 1.65 -3.89 -9.26
N TYR A 88 1.17 -2.67 -9.46
CA TYR A 88 1.45 -1.88 -10.66
C TYR A 88 2.00 -0.53 -10.29
N GLU A 89 3.02 -0.08 -11.01
CA GLU A 89 3.44 1.30 -11.04
C GLU A 89 2.47 2.07 -11.96
N ASP A 90 1.64 2.91 -11.35
CA ASP A 90 0.57 3.66 -12.01
C ASP A 90 0.80 5.17 -11.91
N SER A 91 2.04 5.60 -11.66
CA SER A 91 2.53 6.98 -11.76
C SER A 91 2.28 7.64 -13.12
N CYS A 92 2.11 6.85 -14.17
CA CYS A 92 1.73 7.32 -15.51
C CYS A 92 0.27 7.81 -15.60
N LEU A 93 -0.58 7.51 -14.62
CA LEU A 93 -1.97 7.94 -14.59
C LEU A 93 -2.09 9.42 -14.16
N PRO A 94 -3.05 10.18 -14.73
CA PRO A 94 -3.24 11.58 -14.37
C PRO A 94 -3.48 11.78 -12.87
N GLY A 95 -2.75 12.74 -12.27
CA GLY A 95 -2.89 13.11 -10.87
C GLY A 95 -2.17 12.19 -9.88
N MET A 96 -1.43 11.19 -10.35
CA MET A 96 -0.62 10.32 -9.50
C MET A 96 0.80 10.90 -9.30
N PRO A 97 1.37 10.78 -8.09
CA PRO A 97 2.79 11.02 -7.86
C PRO A 97 3.70 10.16 -8.76
N ALA A 98 4.92 10.63 -9.01
CA ALA A 98 5.90 9.95 -9.87
C ALA A 98 6.30 8.55 -9.36
N ASP A 99 6.16 8.32 -8.07
CA ASP A 99 6.46 7.07 -7.35
C ASP A 99 5.20 6.29 -6.96
N HIS A 100 4.03 6.67 -7.47
CA HIS A 100 2.79 6.01 -7.11
C HIS A 100 2.71 4.59 -7.68
N ALA A 101 2.29 3.67 -6.82
CA ALA A 101 2.00 2.29 -7.17
C ALA A 101 0.73 1.80 -6.46
N SER A 102 0.07 0.80 -7.05
CA SER A 102 -1.14 0.21 -6.50
C SER A 102 -1.04 -1.30 -6.41
N VAL A 103 -1.45 -1.87 -5.27
CA VAL A 103 -1.72 -3.31 -5.13
C VAL A 103 -3.19 -3.58 -5.45
N VAL A 104 -3.46 -4.45 -6.43
CA VAL A 104 -4.82 -4.61 -7.01
C VAL A 104 -5.58 -5.77 -6.39
N PHE A 105 -6.77 -5.48 -5.87
CA PHE A 105 -7.67 -6.43 -5.20
C PHE A 105 -8.93 -6.77 -6.03
N THR A 106 -9.11 -6.16 -7.20
CA THR A 106 -10.35 -6.19 -7.99
C THR A 106 -10.78 -7.60 -8.45
N ALA A 107 -9.85 -8.55 -8.52
CA ALA A 107 -10.15 -9.95 -8.86
C ALA A 107 -10.81 -10.75 -7.71
N HIS A 108 -10.93 -10.16 -6.51
CA HIS A 108 -11.35 -10.85 -5.30
C HIS A 108 -12.66 -10.28 -4.74
N THR A 109 -13.50 -11.15 -4.17
CA THR A 109 -14.69 -10.74 -3.40
C THR A 109 -14.31 -10.00 -2.12
N LYS A 110 -15.22 -9.21 -1.53
CA LYS A 110 -14.95 -8.45 -0.28
C LYS A 110 -14.37 -9.33 0.85
N GLY A 111 -14.89 -10.54 1.03
CA GLY A 111 -14.37 -11.48 2.03
C GLY A 111 -12.94 -11.95 1.73
N GLN A 112 -12.64 -12.21 0.46
CA GLN A 112 -11.30 -12.58 -0.01
C GLN A 112 -10.31 -11.42 0.08
N GLN A 113 -10.76 -10.18 -0.15
CA GLN A 113 -9.95 -8.98 0.02
C GLN A 113 -9.56 -8.80 1.50
N ALA A 114 -10.53 -8.87 2.41
CA ALA A 114 -10.27 -8.79 3.85
C ALA A 114 -9.32 -9.90 4.33
N GLN A 115 -9.47 -11.13 3.82
CA GLN A 115 -8.55 -12.23 4.14
C GLN A 115 -7.11 -11.94 3.71
N ARG A 116 -6.90 -11.40 2.51
CA ARG A 116 -5.56 -11.09 1.98
C ARG A 116 -4.95 -9.87 2.64
N ALA A 117 -5.75 -8.84 2.91
CA ALA A 117 -5.33 -7.67 3.64
C ALA A 117 -4.83 -8.02 5.05
N ARG A 118 -5.47 -8.97 5.74
CA ARG A 118 -4.96 -9.50 7.01
C ARG A 118 -3.59 -10.14 6.85
N LYS A 119 -3.37 -10.95 5.81
CA LYS A 119 -2.06 -11.56 5.56
C LYS A 119 -0.97 -10.53 5.26
N LEU A 120 -1.28 -9.49 4.47
CA LEU A 120 -0.36 -8.39 4.21
C LEU A 120 -0.02 -7.63 5.50
N ARG A 121 -1.04 -7.31 6.31
CA ARG A 121 -0.86 -6.69 7.62
C ARG A 121 0.04 -7.54 8.52
N ASP A 122 -0.26 -8.83 8.66
CA ASP A 122 0.47 -9.72 9.58
C ASP A 122 1.95 -9.82 9.18
N ALA A 123 2.24 -9.85 7.87
CA ALA A 123 3.60 -9.79 7.36
C ALA A 123 4.27 -8.45 7.68
N ALA A 124 3.60 -7.32 7.40
CA ALA A 124 4.12 -6.00 7.72
C ALA A 124 4.41 -5.84 9.23
N LEU A 125 3.51 -6.31 10.09
CA LEU A 125 3.71 -6.35 11.55
C LEU A 125 4.92 -7.19 11.96
N SER A 126 5.15 -8.33 11.29
CA SER A 126 6.31 -9.19 11.59
C SER A 126 7.65 -8.55 11.22
N GLN A 127 7.67 -7.67 10.22
CA GLN A 127 8.86 -6.94 9.77
C GLN A 127 9.08 -5.64 10.57
N GLY A 128 8.00 -5.10 11.14
CA GLY A 128 7.99 -3.79 11.77
C GLY A 128 7.79 -2.65 10.76
N PRO A 129 7.59 -1.42 11.26
CA PRO A 129 7.47 -0.25 10.43
C PRO A 129 8.78 0.04 9.72
N LEU A 130 8.70 0.49 8.46
CA LEU A 130 9.84 1.03 7.71
C LEU A 130 10.23 2.42 8.23
N PHE A 131 9.26 3.16 8.77
CA PHE A 131 9.46 4.44 9.43
C PHE A 131 8.39 4.67 10.49
N THR A 132 8.80 5.21 11.64
CA THR A 132 7.92 5.71 12.71
C THR A 132 8.23 7.18 12.98
N PRO A 133 7.23 8.07 13.05
CA PRO A 133 7.42 9.47 13.40
C PRO A 133 7.92 9.70 14.83
#